data_AF-A0A1G8XNE5-F1
#
_entry.id   AF-A0A1G8XNE5-F1
#
_cell.length_a   1.000
_cell.length_b   1.000
_cell.length_c   1.000
_cell.angle_alpha   90.00
_cell.angle_beta   90.00
_cell.angle_gamma   90.00
#
_symmetry.space_group_name_H-M   'P 1'
#
loop_
_entity.id
_entity.type
_entity.pdbx_description
1 polymer ?
#
loop_
_entity_poly.entity_id
_entity_poly.type
_entity_poly.pdbx_seq_one_letter_code
_entity_poly.pdbx_strand_id
1 'polypeptide(L)'
;MSDDPMLVATELDRLADDTRRLADRVRQRENESGSVIARILRGELLSLDQAAHVAECSDEKLRKHCELTAGTSRPLGIKFAGRWFVGKLELLDDLEQGRIDRRRGPDVRQRAEERARKYEGWARPQEPPRKAVPDATG
;
A
#
# COMPACT_ATOMS: atom_id res chain seq x y z
N MET A 1 6.76 -37.39 32.17
CA MET A 1 6.18 -36.21 31.48
C MET A 1 5.83 -36.70 30.09
N SER A 2 4.56 -37.04 29.86
CA SER A 2 4.13 -37.53 28.55
C SER A 2 3.88 -36.34 27.65
N ASP A 3 4.75 -36.14 26.67
CA ASP A 3 4.41 -35.42 25.46
C ASP A 3 3.40 -36.29 24.70
N ASP A 4 2.12 -36.09 25.00
CA ASP A 4 1.05 -36.76 24.27
C ASP A 4 0.92 -36.08 22.90
N PRO A 5 1.31 -36.74 21.80
CA PRO A 5 1.33 -36.13 20.48
C PRO A 5 -0.07 -35.64 20.04
N MET A 6 -1.13 -36.23 20.61
CA MET A 6 -2.51 -35.84 20.31
C MET A 6 -2.88 -34.49 20.96
N LEU A 7 -2.35 -34.20 22.15
CA LEU A 7 -2.53 -32.90 22.81
C LEU A 7 -1.79 -31.79 22.06
N VAL A 8 -0.56 -32.07 21.60
CA VAL A 8 0.22 -31.11 20.80
C VAL A 8 -0.46 -30.81 19.47
N ALA A 9 -0.96 -31.83 18.77
CA ALA A 9 -1.70 -31.64 17.51
C ALA A 9 -2.96 -30.78 17.71
N THR A 10 -3.72 -31.06 18.78
CA THR A 10 -4.94 -30.28 19.11
C THR A 10 -4.62 -28.82 19.40
N GLU A 11 -3.52 -28.55 20.09
CA GLU A 11 -3.13 -27.18 20.42
C GLU A 11 -2.58 -26.43 19.20
N LEU A 12 -1.89 -27.11 18.29
CA LEU A 12 -1.47 -26.55 16.99
C LEU A 12 -2.66 -26.22 16.10
N ASP A 13 -3.67 -27.07 16.04
CA ASP A 13 -4.89 -26.81 15.27
C ASP A 13 -5.66 -25.59 15.82
N ARG A 14 -5.76 -25.47 17.15
CA ARG A 14 -6.32 -24.26 17.79
C ARG A 14 -5.54 -23.00 17.46
N LEU A 15 -4.21 -23.07 17.54
CA LEU A 15 -3.35 -21.93 17.22
C LEU A 15 -3.49 -21.51 15.74
N ALA A 16 -3.61 -22.47 14.84
CA ALA A 16 -3.84 -22.21 13.42
C ALA A 16 -5.19 -21.52 13.18
N ASP A 17 -6.25 -21.98 13.84
CA ASP A 17 -7.58 -21.37 13.74
C ASP A 17 -7.64 -19.97 14.35
N ASP A 18 -7.00 -19.75 15.50
CA ASP A 18 -6.90 -18.42 16.11
C ASP A 18 -6.10 -17.46 15.23
N THR A 19 -5.04 -17.94 14.60
CA THR A 19 -4.25 -17.15 13.64
C THR A 19 -5.07 -16.81 12.40
N ARG A 20 -5.89 -17.75 11.89
CA ARG A 20 -6.81 -17.50 10.77
C ARG A 20 -7.87 -16.48 11.13
N ARG A 21 -8.50 -16.60 12.30
CA ARG A 21 -9.48 -15.63 12.81
C ARG A 21 -8.88 -14.25 13.02
N LEU A 22 -7.63 -14.18 13.49
CA LEU A 22 -6.92 -12.91 13.62
C LEU A 22 -6.65 -12.29 12.24
N ALA A 23 -6.17 -13.08 11.27
CA ALA A 23 -5.96 -12.62 9.90
C ALA A 23 -7.25 -12.12 9.24
N ASP A 24 -8.36 -12.83 9.43
CA ASP A 24 -9.67 -12.43 8.89
C ASP A 24 -10.20 -11.16 9.57
N ARG A 25 -10.01 -11.01 10.89
CA ARG A 25 -10.32 -9.76 11.60
C ARG A 25 -9.45 -8.59 11.18
N VAL A 26 -8.17 -8.83 10.89
CA VAL A 26 -7.26 -7.80 10.36
C VAL A 26 -7.74 -7.38 8.97
N ARG A 27 -8.03 -8.32 8.07
CA ARG A 27 -8.60 -8.05 6.74
C ARG A 27 -9.94 -7.31 6.83
N GLN A 28 -10.81 -7.71 7.75
CA GLN A 28 -12.10 -7.04 7.96
C GLN A 28 -11.91 -5.61 8.47
N ARG A 29 -10.95 -5.38 9.39
CA ARG A 29 -10.59 -4.02 9.81
C ARG A 29 -9.90 -3.22 8.70
N GLU A 30 -9.09 -3.82 7.84
CA GLU A 30 -8.53 -3.14 6.66
C GLU A 30 -9.64 -2.74 5.68
N ASN A 31 -10.66 -3.59 5.50
CA ASN A 31 -11.83 -3.32 4.68
C ASN A 31 -12.78 -2.27 5.30
N GLU A 32 -12.92 -2.22 6.62
CA GLU A 32 -13.81 -1.30 7.34
C GLU A 32 -13.11 0.02 7.76
N SER A 33 -11.78 0.03 7.93
CA SER A 33 -10.99 1.16 8.45
C SER A 33 -10.02 1.80 7.44
N GLY A 34 -9.94 1.28 6.21
CA GLY A 34 -9.00 1.74 5.20
C GLY A 34 -9.65 2.54 4.08
N SER A 35 -10.47 3.58 4.37
CA SER A 35 -10.93 4.51 3.32
C SER A 35 -9.75 4.85 2.42
N VAL A 36 -9.91 4.69 1.10
CA VAL A 36 -8.84 4.99 0.12
C VAL A 36 -8.27 6.40 0.37
N ILE A 37 -9.14 7.32 0.78
CA ILE A 37 -8.78 8.68 1.20
C ILE A 37 -7.86 8.67 2.43
N ALA A 38 -8.17 7.89 3.46
CA ALA A 38 -7.32 7.77 4.65
C ALA A 38 -5.93 7.19 4.31
N ARG A 39 -5.85 6.16 3.45
CA ARG A 39 -4.58 5.60 2.98
C ARG A 39 -3.77 6.62 2.17
N ILE A 40 -4.44 7.40 1.30
CA ILE A 40 -3.85 8.52 0.58
C ILE A 40 -3.29 9.56 1.57
N LEU A 41 -4.07 9.98 2.57
CA LEU A 41 -3.66 10.97 3.58
C LEU A 41 -2.46 10.51 4.42
N ARG A 42 -2.35 9.19 4.69
CA ARG A 42 -1.18 8.59 5.36
C ARG A 42 0.04 8.43 4.44
N GLY A 43 -0.08 8.74 3.15
CA GLY A 43 1.00 8.57 2.17
C GLY A 43 1.27 7.11 1.79
N GLU A 44 0.33 6.21 2.07
CA GLU A 44 0.42 4.77 1.76
C GLU A 44 0.09 4.46 0.31
N LEU A 45 -0.62 5.37 -0.36
CA LEU A 45 -1.02 5.26 -1.75
C LEU A 45 -0.35 6.34 -2.60
N LEU A 46 0.13 5.93 -3.76
CA LEU A 46 0.69 6.79 -4.79
C LEU A 46 -0.27 6.84 -5.98
N SER A 47 -0.36 7.99 -6.64
CA SER A 47 -0.95 8.03 -7.99
C SER A 47 -0.11 7.17 -8.96
N LEU A 48 -0.70 6.78 -10.09
CA LEU A 48 -0.01 5.99 -11.11
C LEU A 48 1.29 6.65 -11.61
N ASP A 49 1.29 7.95 -11.87
CA ASP A 49 2.46 8.73 -12.31
C ASP A 49 3.58 8.75 -11.24
N GLN A 50 3.20 9.03 -9.98
CA GLN A 50 4.14 8.98 -8.86
C GLN A 50 4.75 7.59 -8.69
N ALA A 51 3.93 6.55 -8.80
CA ALA A 51 4.39 5.16 -8.72
C ALA A 51 5.32 4.79 -9.87
N ALA A 52 5.04 5.29 -11.09
CA ALA A 52 5.87 5.08 -12.28
C ALA A 52 7.23 5.73 -12.12
N HIS A 53 7.28 6.95 -11.59
CA HIS A 53 8.53 7.61 -11.21
C HIS A 53 9.30 6.82 -10.14
N VAL A 54 8.63 6.34 -9.09
CA VAL A 54 9.26 5.51 -8.05
C VAL A 54 9.82 4.22 -8.62
N ALA A 55 9.09 3.57 -9.53
CA ALA A 55 9.47 2.31 -10.16
C ALA A 55 10.43 2.46 -11.35
N GLU A 56 10.69 3.68 -11.82
CA GLU A 56 11.42 3.97 -13.06
C GLU A 56 10.90 3.15 -14.25
N CYS A 57 9.59 3.15 -14.42
CA CYS A 57 8.93 2.52 -15.56
C CYS A 57 7.75 3.35 -16.05
N SER A 58 7.07 2.92 -17.11
CA SER A 58 5.92 3.67 -17.62
C SER A 58 4.65 3.42 -16.80
N ASP A 59 3.80 4.45 -16.71
CA ASP A 59 2.46 4.37 -16.14
C ASP A 59 1.64 3.23 -16.75
N GLU A 60 1.77 3.03 -18.07
CA GLU A 60 1.12 1.95 -18.81
C GLU A 60 1.48 0.57 -18.25
N LYS A 61 2.76 0.36 -17.94
CA LYS A 61 3.26 -0.91 -17.42
C LYS A 61 2.70 -1.16 -16.02
N LEU A 62 2.71 -0.15 -15.15
CA LEU A 62 2.12 -0.27 -13.81
C LEU A 62 0.61 -0.46 -13.85
N ARG A 63 -0.09 0.18 -14.78
CA ARG A 63 -1.54 0.00 -14.93
C ARG A 63 -1.88 -1.45 -15.25
N LYS A 64 -1.19 -2.03 -16.24
CA LYS A 64 -1.35 -3.44 -16.59
C LYS A 64 -1.04 -4.35 -15.40
N HIS A 65 -0.02 -4.04 -14.61
CA HIS A 65 0.31 -4.82 -13.42
C HIS A 65 -0.75 -4.69 -12.32
N CYS A 66 -1.34 -3.51 -12.13
CA CYS A 66 -2.47 -3.32 -11.23
C CYS A 66 -3.68 -4.15 -11.69
N GLU A 67 -4.00 -4.13 -12.98
CA GLU A 67 -5.08 -4.93 -13.55
C GLU A 67 -4.85 -6.44 -13.37
N LEU A 68 -3.63 -6.90 -13.64
CA LEU A 68 -3.24 -8.31 -13.47
C LEU A 68 -3.32 -8.79 -12.02
N THR A 69 -2.99 -7.92 -11.05
CA THR A 69 -2.94 -8.28 -9.63
C THR A 69 -4.25 -7.98 -8.89
N ALA A 70 -5.20 -7.26 -9.49
CA ALA A 70 -6.44 -6.80 -8.85
C ALA A 70 -7.30 -7.91 -8.24
N GLY A 71 -7.31 -9.10 -8.85
CA GLY A 71 -8.07 -10.27 -8.37
C GLY A 71 -7.26 -11.21 -7.47
N THR A 72 -6.03 -10.85 -7.11
CA THR A 72 -5.14 -11.72 -6.31
C THR A 72 -5.27 -11.41 -4.83
N SER A 73 -4.69 -12.25 -3.98
CA SER A 73 -4.59 -12.02 -2.54
C SER A 73 -3.69 -10.83 -2.17
N ARG A 74 -2.93 -10.27 -3.13
CA ARG A 74 -2.01 -9.15 -2.92
C ARG A 74 -2.05 -8.19 -4.11
N PRO A 75 -3.10 -7.38 -4.25
CA PRO A 75 -3.22 -6.42 -5.35
C PRO A 75 -2.15 -5.32 -5.25
N LEU A 76 -1.54 -4.96 -6.37
CA LEU A 76 -0.56 -3.86 -6.41
C LEU A 76 -1.24 -2.49 -6.21
N GLY A 77 -2.48 -2.35 -6.67
CA GLY A 77 -3.19 -1.08 -6.63
C GLY A 77 -4.68 -1.24 -6.47
N ILE A 78 -5.34 -0.13 -6.16
CA ILE A 78 -6.78 -0.01 -5.94
C ILE A 78 -7.33 0.97 -6.97
N LYS A 79 -8.45 0.62 -7.59
CA LYS A 79 -9.19 1.53 -8.48
C LYS A 79 -10.20 2.33 -7.68
N PHE A 80 -10.07 3.65 -7.65
CA PHE A 80 -10.94 4.56 -6.92
C PHE A 80 -11.22 5.82 -7.74
N ALA A 81 -12.48 6.25 -7.81
CA ALA A 81 -12.91 7.39 -8.63
C ALA A 81 -12.39 7.34 -10.09
N GLY A 82 -12.38 6.14 -10.69
CA GLY A 82 -11.90 5.93 -12.07
C GLY A 82 -10.38 5.96 -12.24
N ARG A 83 -9.60 6.13 -11.17
CA ARG A 83 -8.13 6.21 -11.20
C ARG A 83 -7.49 5.06 -10.43
N TRP A 84 -6.29 4.66 -10.83
CA TRP A 84 -5.48 3.70 -10.09
C TRP A 84 -4.62 4.40 -9.05
N PHE A 85 -4.63 3.85 -7.85
CA PHE A 85 -3.73 4.22 -6.76
C PHE A 85 -2.91 3.00 -6.37
N VAL A 86 -1.60 3.15 -6.38
CA VAL A 86 -0.65 2.06 -6.16
C VAL A 86 -0.23 2.04 -4.69
N GLY A 87 -0.26 0.86 -4.07
CA GLY A 87 0.24 0.66 -2.71
C GLY A 87 1.75 0.85 -2.65
N LYS A 88 2.23 1.76 -1.80
CA LYS A 88 3.66 2.06 -1.69
C LYS A 88 4.46 0.84 -1.25
N LEU A 89 3.99 0.10 -0.24
CA LEU A 89 4.69 -1.08 0.26
C LEU A 89 4.65 -2.23 -0.75
N GLU A 90 3.48 -2.46 -1.32
CA GLU A 90 3.26 -3.50 -2.33
C GLU A 90 4.15 -3.28 -3.55
N LEU A 91 4.29 -2.02 -3.99
CA LEU A 91 5.20 -1.62 -5.06
C LEU A 91 6.67 -1.89 -4.73
N LEU A 92 7.12 -1.50 -3.54
CA LEU A 92 8.52 -1.67 -3.13
C LEU A 92 8.91 -3.15 -3.03
N ASP A 93 8.05 -3.96 -2.45
CA ASP A 93 8.22 -5.41 -2.37
C ASP A 93 8.21 -6.06 -3.77
N ASP A 94 7.32 -5.65 -4.67
CA ASP A 94 7.26 -6.20 -6.03
C ASP A 94 8.49 -5.79 -6.87
N LEU A 95 9.05 -4.61 -6.62
CA LEU A 95 10.33 -4.17 -7.21
C LEU A 95 11.51 -4.98 -6.65
N GLU A 96 11.57 -5.18 -5.34
CA GLU A 96 12.61 -5.98 -4.68
C GLU A 96 12.66 -7.41 -5.24
N GLN A 97 11.48 -7.99 -5.48
CA GLN A 97 11.30 -9.34 -6.00
C GLN A 97 11.42 -9.42 -7.54
N GLY A 98 11.62 -8.29 -8.22
CA GLY A 98 11.76 -8.24 -9.68
C GLY A 98 10.49 -8.61 -10.46
N ARG A 99 9.30 -8.43 -9.85
CA ARG A 99 8.00 -8.74 -10.46
C ARG A 99 7.55 -7.69 -11.46
N ILE A 100 7.96 -6.44 -11.26
CA ILE A 100 7.60 -5.32 -12.15
C ILE A 100 8.70 -5.11 -13.18
N ASP A 101 9.97 -5.12 -12.76
CA ASP A 101 11.11 -4.99 -13.65
C ASP A 101 12.10 -6.11 -13.36
N ARG A 102 12.88 -6.53 -14.36
CA ARG A 102 13.84 -7.64 -14.22
C ARG A 102 14.99 -7.33 -13.23
N ARG A 103 15.09 -6.07 -12.81
CA ARG A 103 15.99 -5.60 -11.74
C ARG A 103 15.47 -6.13 -10.39
N ARG A 104 16.34 -6.73 -9.58
CA ARG A 104 15.98 -7.35 -8.29
C ARG A 104 17.00 -7.03 -7.19
N GLY A 105 16.59 -7.16 -5.93
CA GLY A 105 17.46 -7.11 -4.75
C GLY A 105 17.32 -5.84 -3.90
N PRO A 106 17.95 -5.83 -2.70
CA PRO A 106 17.76 -4.79 -1.68
C PRO A 106 18.08 -3.37 -2.18
N ASP A 107 19.09 -3.23 -3.04
CA ASP A 107 19.48 -1.95 -3.63
C ASP A 107 18.38 -1.33 -4.50
N VAL A 108 17.56 -2.16 -5.14
CA VAL A 108 16.41 -1.70 -5.95
C VAL A 108 15.34 -1.11 -5.04
N ARG A 109 15.05 -1.78 -3.93
CA ARG A 109 14.11 -1.30 -2.92
C ARG A 109 14.57 0.02 -2.33
N GLN A 110 15.83 0.10 -1.90
CA GLN A 110 16.39 1.30 -1.27
C GLN A 110 16.29 2.52 -2.18
N ARG A 111 16.70 2.40 -3.46
CA ARG A 111 16.59 3.49 -4.43
C ARG A 111 15.13 3.92 -4.69
N ALA A 112 14.21 2.96 -4.71
CA ALA A 112 12.79 3.24 -4.86
C ALA A 112 12.22 3.94 -3.61
N GLU A 113 12.64 3.54 -2.40
CA GLU A 113 12.28 4.21 -1.15
C GLU A 113 12.77 5.65 -1.12
N GLU A 114 14.03 5.90 -1.52
CA GLU A 114 14.60 7.24 -1.63
C GLU A 114 13.78 8.13 -2.57
N ARG A 115 13.38 7.61 -3.74
CA ARG A 115 12.48 8.33 -4.66
C ARG A 115 11.10 8.55 -4.06
N ALA A 116 10.57 7.57 -3.33
CA ALA A 116 9.24 7.67 -2.72
C ALA A 116 9.16 8.74 -1.62
N ARG A 117 10.29 9.09 -0.98
CA ARG A 117 10.36 10.20 -0.01
C ARG A 117 9.91 11.53 -0.59
N LYS A 118 10.14 11.76 -1.90
CA LYS A 118 9.68 12.98 -2.61
C LYS A 118 8.17 13.19 -2.51
N TYR A 119 7.41 12.11 -2.34
CA TYR A 119 5.96 12.14 -2.29
C TYR A 119 5.43 12.03 -0.86
N GLU A 120 6.28 12.09 0.16
CA GLU A 120 5.80 12.12 1.54
C GLU A 120 4.92 13.36 1.78
N GLY A 121 3.67 13.13 2.17
CA GLY A 121 2.70 14.20 2.38
C GLY A 121 2.13 14.84 1.11
N TRP A 122 2.28 14.21 -0.07
CA TRP A 122 1.73 14.71 -1.33
C TRP A 122 0.20 14.96 -1.27
N ALA A 123 -0.49 14.23 -0.40
CA ALA A 123 -1.91 14.33 -0.21
C ALA A 123 -2.34 15.13 1.03
N ARG A 124 -1.42 15.83 1.69
CA ARG A 124 -1.77 16.67 2.85
C ARG A 124 -2.82 17.71 2.42
N PRO A 125 -3.85 17.96 3.26
CA PRO A 125 -4.81 19.02 3.00
C PRO A 125 -4.07 20.34 2.77
N GLN A 126 -4.33 20.99 1.65
CA GLN A 126 -3.86 22.36 1.40
C GLN A 126 -4.61 23.28 2.36
N GLU A 127 -3.90 24.09 3.14
CA GLU A 127 -4.56 25.14 3.91
C GLU A 127 -5.28 26.07 2.91
N PRO A 128 -6.56 26.40 3.15
CA PRO A 128 -7.25 27.34 2.29
C PRO A 128 -6.49 28.67 2.32
N PRO A 129 -6.32 29.35 1.18
CA PRO A 129 -5.63 30.63 1.14
C PRO A 129 -6.32 31.57 2.14
N ARG A 130 -5.54 32.15 3.07
CA ARG A 130 -6.04 33.17 3.99
C ARG A 130 -6.66 34.28 3.13
N LYS A 131 -7.97 34.47 3.24
CA LYS A 131 -8.65 35.59 2.59
C LYS A 131 -7.97 36.87 3.07
N ALA A 132 -7.41 37.65 2.15
CA ALA A 132 -6.96 38.99 2.45
C ALA A 132 -8.16 39.76 3.01
N VAL A 133 -8.05 40.18 4.27
CA VAL A 133 -8.98 41.14 4.85
C VAL A 133 -8.71 42.44 4.08
N PRO A 134 -9.67 43.01 3.34
CA PRO A 134 -9.46 44.32 2.76
C PRO A 134 -9.25 45.30 3.92
N ASP A 135 -8.10 45.98 3.93
CA ASP A 135 -7.84 47.08 4.85
C ASP A 135 -8.96 48.11 4.65
N ALA A 136 -9.86 48.16 5.63
CA ALA A 136 -10.81 49.23 5.78
C ALA A 136 -10.06 50.42 6.38
N THR A 137 -9.23 51.07 5.56
CA THR A 137 -8.71 52.41 5.89
C THR A 137 -9.64 53.42 5.24
N GLY A 138 -10.54 53.95 6.07
CA GLY A 138 -11.31 55.15 5.77
C GLY A 138 -10.51 56.43 5.94
#